data_AF-A0A4U9D5E4-F1
#
_entry.id   AF-A0A4U9D5E4-F1
#
_cell.length_a   1.000
_cell.length_b   1.000
_cell.length_c   1.000
_cell.angle_alpha   90.00
_cell.angle_beta   90.00
_cell.angle_gamma   90.00
#
_symmetry.space_group_name_H-M   'P 1'
#
loop_
_entity.id
_entity.type
_entity.pdbx_description
1 polymer ?
#
loop_
_entity_poly.entity_id
_entity_poly.type
_entity_poly.pdbx_seq_one_letter_code
_entity_poly.pdbx_strand_id
1 'polypeptide(L)' 'MTVMMTDDGVQALKCDLCSHSEDGPACVAACPTQALRCMTAEELERLSAGRRRLTALAM' A
#
# COMPACT_ATOMS: atom_id res chain seq x y z
N MET A 1 -9.33 4.77 3.86
CA MET A 1 -9.55 5.36 5.20
C MET A 1 -11.05 5.45 5.35
N THR A 2 -11.58 4.91 6.44
CA THR A 2 -13.02 4.80 6.67
C THR A 2 -13.32 5.20 8.10
N VAL A 3 -14.52 5.71 8.35
CA VAL A 3 -15.01 6.01 9.70
C VAL A 3 -16.10 4.98 10.03
N MET A 4 -16.06 4.40 11.22
CA MET A 4 -16.99 3.38 11.67
C MET A 4 -17.56 3.72 13.05
N MET A 5 -18.82 3.34 13.28
CA MET A 5 -19.40 3.31 14.63
C MET A 5 -18.95 2.02 15.32
N THR A 6 -18.36 2.15 16.50
CA THR A 6 -17.94 1.05 17.37
C THR A 6 -18.62 1.20 18.73
N ASP A 7 -18.48 0.22 19.61
CA ASP A 7 -19.00 0.30 20.99
C ASP A 7 -18.37 1.46 21.78
N ASP A 8 -17.13 1.85 21.43
CA ASP A 8 -16.41 3.00 22.00
C ASP A 8 -16.73 4.34 21.30
N GLY A 9 -17.71 4.35 20.38
CA GLY A 9 -18.12 5.52 19.62
C GLY A 9 -17.54 5.58 18.20
N VAL A 10 -17.43 6.80 17.65
CA VAL A 10 -16.99 7.03 16.26
C VAL A 10 -15.47 6.85 16.17
N GLN A 11 -15.00 5.92 15.35
CA GLN A 11 -13.57 5.67 15.13
C GLN A 11 -13.16 5.83 13.67
N ALA A 12 -11.98 6.41 13.45
CA ALA A 12 -11.34 6.50 12.14
C ALA A 12 -10.35 5.35 11.94
N LEU A 13 -10.57 4.54 10.92
CA LEU A 13 -9.73 3.40 10.57
C LEU A 13 -8.84 3.71 9.36
N LYS A 14 -7.55 3.47 9.53
CA LYS A 14 -6.52 3.62 8.51
C LYS A 14 -5.55 2.44 8.59
N CYS A 15 -5.10 1.98 7.42
CA CYS A 15 -4.02 0.99 7.34
C CYS A 15 -2.76 1.55 8.01
N ASP A 16 -2.23 0.79 8.96
CA ASP A 16 -1.00 1.08 9.72
C ASP A 16 0.21 0.34 9.15
N LEU A 17 0.06 -0.31 7.99
CA LEU A 17 1.06 -1.19 7.38
C LEU A 17 1.48 -2.37 8.28
N CYS A 18 0.61 -2.79 9.19
CA CYS A 18 0.93 -3.80 10.20
C CYS A 18 2.20 -3.43 10.99
N SER A 19 2.33 -2.15 11.37
CA SER A 19 3.51 -1.60 12.08
C SER A 19 3.92 -2.33 13.36
N HIS A 20 3.02 -3.14 13.91
CA HIS A 20 3.22 -3.98 15.07
C HIS A 20 3.84 -5.36 14.76
N SER A 21 3.94 -5.76 13.49
CA SER A 21 4.38 -7.08 13.04
C SER A 21 5.74 -7.01 12.35
N GLU A 22 6.68 -7.84 12.80
CA GLU A 22 7.99 -7.98 12.15
C GLU A 22 7.91 -8.75 10.81
N ASP A 23 6.87 -9.55 10.61
CA ASP A 23 6.61 -10.28 9.37
C ASP A 23 6.09 -9.36 8.23
N GLY A 24 5.82 -8.09 8.54
CA GLY A 24 5.33 -7.10 7.60
C GLY A 24 3.82 -7.19 7.33
N PRO A 25 3.32 -6.62 6.21
CA PRO A 25 1.89 -6.50 5.96
C PRO A 25 1.20 -7.85 5.75
N ALA A 26 0.30 -8.22 6.66
CA ALA A 26 -0.44 -9.48 6.60
C ALA A 26 -1.25 -9.63 5.29
N CYS A 27 -1.78 -8.54 4.75
CA CYS A 27 -2.51 -8.55 3.48
C CYS A 27 -1.63 -8.93 2.28
N VAL A 28 -0.33 -8.60 2.32
CA VAL A 28 0.63 -9.03 1.30
C VAL A 28 0.89 -10.53 1.43
N ALA A 29 1.14 -11.02 2.65
CA ALA A 29 1.39 -12.44 2.90
C ALA A 29 0.19 -13.33 2.53
N ALA A 30 -1.03 -12.87 2.80
CA ALA A 30 -2.25 -13.61 2.50
C ALA A 30 -2.68 -13.56 1.02
N CYS A 31 -2.04 -12.75 0.17
CA CYS A 31 -2.48 -12.56 -1.21
C CYS A 31 -2.14 -13.78 -2.09
N PRO A 32 -3.12 -14.57 -2.54
CA PRO A 32 -2.86 -15.86 -3.20
C PRO A 32 -2.25 -15.71 -4.59
N THR A 33 -2.53 -14.59 -5.27
CA THR A 33 -2.02 -14.30 -6.61
C THR A 33 -0.75 -13.46 -6.60
N GLN A 34 -0.26 -13.09 -5.41
CA GLN A 34 0.88 -12.18 -5.25
C GLN A 34 0.66 -10.82 -5.94
N ALA A 35 -0.60 -10.38 -6.04
CA ALA A 35 -0.95 -9.08 -6.63
C ALA A 35 -0.51 -7.90 -5.74
N LEU A 36 -0.32 -8.13 -4.45
CA LEU A 36 0.11 -7.12 -3.49
C LEU A 36 1.61 -7.27 -3.20
N ARG A 37 2.33 -6.15 -3.16
CA ARG A 37 3.74 -6.08 -2.75
C ARG A 37 3.95 -4.80 -1.93
N CYS A 38 4.65 -4.92 -0.80
CA CYS A 38 5.15 -3.75 -0.06
C CYS A 38 6.43 -3.24 -0.74
N MET A 39 6.52 -1.93 -0.96
CA MET A 39 7.65 -1.31 -1.64
C MET A 39 8.10 -0.05 -0.90
N THR A 40 9.39 0.29 -1.04
CA THR A 40 9.94 1.53 -0.48
C THR A 40 9.50 2.74 -1.29
N ALA A 41 9.64 3.93 -0.71
CA ALA A 41 9.37 5.17 -1.42
C ALA A 41 10.25 5.31 -2.67
N GLU A 42 11.52 4.92 -2.60
CA GLU A 42 12.46 5.00 -3.72
C GLU A 42 12.09 4.02 -4.84
N GLU A 43 11.66 2.80 -4.51
CA GLU A 43 11.13 1.85 -5.49
C GLU A 43 9.92 2.42 -6.23
N LEU A 44 8.99 3.00 -5.48
CA LEU A 44 7.79 3.61 -6.03
C LEU A 44 8.11 4.79 -6.95
N GLU A 45 9.04 5.66 -6.54
CA GLU A 45 9.48 6.80 -7.36
C GLU A 45 10.17 6.36 -8.64
N ARG A 46 11.06 5.35 -8.58
CA ARG A 46 11.69 4.81 -9.79
C ARG A 46 10.65 4.26 -10.76
N LEU A 47 9.67 3.51 -10.26
CA LEU A 47 8.60 2.95 -11.10
C LEU A 47 7.73 4.07 -11.72
N SER A 48 7.42 5.11 -10.94
CA SER A 48 6.67 6.28 -11.41
C SER A 48 7.44 7.06 -12.48
N ALA A 49 8.74 7.32 -12.25
CA ALA A 49 9.62 7.98 -13.21
C ALA A 49 9.77 7.18 -14.51
N GLY A 50 9.91 5.85 -14.42
CA GLY A 50 9.95 4.96 -15.57
C GLY A 50 8.69 5.07 -16.42
N ARG A 51 7.50 5.02 -15.79
CA ARG A 51 6.21 5.20 -16.47
C ARG A 51 6.12 6.54 -17.20
N ARG A 52 6.48 7.64 -16.52
CA ARG A 52 6.51 9.00 -17.11
C ARG A 52 7.43 9.05 -18.35
N ARG A 53 8.62 8.45 -18.26
CA ARG A 53 9.58 8.40 -19.36
C ARG A 53 9.03 7.62 -20.56
N LEU A 54 8.44 6.45 -20.34
CA LEU A 54 7.86 5.64 -21.41
C LEU A 54 6.73 6.37 -22.13
N THR A 55 5.82 7.02 -21.40
CA THR A 55 4.76 7.83 -22.00
C THR A 55 5.31 8.99 -22.84
N ALA A 56 6.36 9.68 -22.36
CA ALA A 56 6.98 10.78 -23.11
C ALA A 56 7.68 10.30 -24.40
N LEU A 57 8.19 9.07 -24.44
CA LEU A 57 8.82 8.46 -25.62
C LEU A 57 7.83 7.83 -26.61
N ALA A 58 6.58 7.65 -26.21
CA ALA A 58 5.52 7.08 -27.04
C ALA A 58 4.74 8.14 -27.85
N MET A 59 5.20 9.40 -27.81
CA MET A 59 4.71 10.52 -28.62
C MET A 59 5.37 10.56 -29.99
#